data_AF-A0A924S6Y8-F1
#
_entry.id   AF-A0A924S6Y8-F1
#
_cell.length_a   1.000
_cell.length_b   1.000
_cell.length_c   1.000
_cell.angle_alpha   90.00
_cell.angle_beta   90.00
_cell.angle_gamma   90.00
#
_symmetry.space_group_name_H-M   'P 1'
#
loop_
_entity.id
_entity.type
_entity.pdbx_description
1 polymer ?
#
loop_
_entity_poly.entity_id
_entity_poly.type
_entity_poly.pdbx_seq_one_letter_code
_entity_poly.pdbx_strand_id
1 'polypeptide(L)'
;MAREERQPPTLVGRTPPPPEAGSPAQPLADGAHRRLSTAQMVTLGGLAIAVLTLALTRPSLLAELCRWTFMVGFLLSAVIKLAAACTPRVIVTPPDPEDDALPVYTVICPLFHEASVAAELVENLSRLHYPRDRLQVLIALEASDHATQAAFQALPLPTFIQVLIVPPGSPQTKPRACNHALEWARGGLVVIYDAEDAPHPGQLREAAARFAAEREDLACLQAPLRIEADRRFIGDQFALEYAVQFEVLQPALARWGLPFPLGGTSNHFRG
;
A
#
# COMPACT_ATOMS: atom_id res chain seq x y z
N MET A 1 -16.83 -29.11 -35.70
CA MET A 1 -17.51 -28.41 -34.58
C MET A 1 -16.47 -27.49 -33.94
N ALA A 2 -16.53 -26.21 -34.28
CA ALA A 2 -15.54 -25.21 -33.89
C ALA A 2 -15.72 -24.84 -32.41
N ARG A 3 -14.61 -24.84 -31.66
CA ARG A 3 -14.53 -24.32 -30.29
C ARG A 3 -14.50 -22.80 -30.38
N GLU A 4 -15.54 -22.17 -29.84
CA GLU A 4 -15.64 -20.73 -29.63
C GLU A 4 -14.58 -20.30 -28.59
N GLU A 5 -13.57 -19.54 -29.02
CA GLU A 5 -12.62 -18.86 -28.13
C GLU A 5 -13.36 -17.79 -27.32
N ARG A 6 -13.56 -18.04 -26.02
CA ARG A 6 -14.03 -17.02 -25.10
C ARG A 6 -12.85 -16.15 -24.68
N GLN A 7 -12.85 -14.92 -25.19
CA GLN A 7 -12.01 -13.82 -24.74
C GLN A 7 -12.27 -13.54 -23.24
N PRO A 8 -11.23 -13.27 -22.42
CA PRO A 8 -11.42 -12.90 -21.01
C PRO A 8 -12.23 -11.59 -20.92
N PRO A 9 -13.00 -11.38 -19.83
CA PRO A 9 -13.81 -10.17 -19.67
C PRO A 9 -12.89 -8.97 -19.37
N THR A 10 -12.37 -8.34 -20.42
CA THR A 10 -11.78 -7.01 -20.31
C THR A 10 -12.91 -6.02 -20.11
N LEU A 11 -12.91 -5.29 -18.99
CA LEU A 11 -13.82 -4.17 -18.78
C LEU A 11 -13.36 -2.97 -19.63
N VAL A 12 -13.48 -3.11 -20.96
CA VAL A 12 -13.40 -2.00 -21.90
C VAL A 12 -14.84 -1.60 -22.20
N GLY A 13 -15.36 -0.57 -21.55
CA GLY A 13 -16.58 0.08 -22.06
C GLY A 13 -17.84 0.06 -21.21
N ARG A 14 -17.75 -0.08 -19.88
CA ARG A 14 -18.76 0.58 -19.03
C ARG A 14 -18.28 1.99 -18.75
N THR A 15 -18.73 2.96 -19.53
CA THR A 15 -18.64 4.36 -19.11
C THR A 15 -19.50 4.51 -17.85
N PRO A 16 -19.00 5.16 -16.78
CA PRO A 16 -19.86 5.55 -15.68
C PRO A 16 -21.05 6.36 -16.21
N PRO A 17 -22.23 6.32 -15.55
CA PRO A 17 -23.34 7.19 -15.93
C PRO A 17 -22.83 8.65 -15.98
N PRO A 18 -23.25 9.44 -16.98
CA PRO A 18 -22.82 10.83 -17.07
C PRO A 18 -23.17 11.53 -15.75
N PRO A 19 -22.25 12.33 -15.19
CA PRO A 19 -22.54 13.09 -13.99
C PRO A 19 -23.81 13.92 -14.24
N GLU A 20 -24.76 13.87 -13.31
CA GLU A 20 -25.87 14.82 -13.32
C GLU A 20 -25.28 16.22 -13.45
N ALA A 21 -25.91 17.06 -14.27
CA ALA A 21 -25.47 18.43 -14.55
C ALA A 21 -25.67 19.33 -13.31
N GLY A 22 -24.94 19.04 -12.24
CA GLY A 22 -24.66 19.93 -11.14
C GLY A 22 -23.52 20.86 -11.52
N SER A 23 -23.52 22.06 -10.92
CA SER A 23 -22.49 23.10 -11.04
C SER A 23 -21.07 22.54 -11.22
N PRO A 24 -20.19 23.16 -12.04
CA PRO A 24 -18.84 22.67 -12.25
C PRO A 24 -18.17 22.50 -10.88
N ALA A 25 -18.06 21.25 -10.42
CA ALA A 25 -17.26 20.93 -9.26
C ALA A 25 -15.85 21.42 -9.60
N GLN A 26 -15.39 22.43 -8.87
CA GLN A 26 -13.99 22.85 -8.96
C GLN A 26 -13.16 21.57 -8.84
N PRO A 27 -12.19 21.32 -9.73
CA PRO A 27 -11.32 20.17 -9.57
C PRO A 27 -10.73 20.27 -8.17
N LEU A 28 -11.15 19.37 -7.28
CA LEU A 28 -10.48 19.15 -6.02
C LEU A 28 -9.05 18.83 -6.42
N ALA A 29 -8.17 19.80 -6.19
CA ALA A 29 -6.76 19.67 -6.46
C ALA A 29 -6.21 18.71 -5.39
N ASP A 30 -6.54 17.43 -5.54
CA ASP A 30 -6.14 16.36 -4.64
C ASP A 30 -4.71 15.94 -5.01
N GLY A 31 -3.77 16.66 -4.41
CA GLY A 31 -2.34 16.49 -4.57
C GLY A 31 -1.55 17.62 -3.90
N ALA A 32 -0.25 17.42 -3.72
CA ALA A 32 0.68 18.40 -3.16
C ALA A 32 0.95 19.58 -4.13
N HIS A 33 -0.09 20.27 -4.59
CA HIS A 33 0.02 21.43 -5.49
C HIS A 33 0.50 22.68 -4.75
N ARG A 34 0.30 22.72 -3.42
CA ARG A 34 0.93 23.71 -2.55
C ARG A 34 2.36 23.26 -2.26
N ARG A 35 3.30 23.95 -2.87
CA ARG A 35 4.71 23.94 -2.45
C ARG A 35 4.84 24.56 -1.06
N LEU A 36 6.08 24.72 -0.61
CA LEU A 36 6.42 25.50 0.58
C LEU A 36 5.79 26.90 0.52
N SER A 37 5.15 27.33 1.61
CA SER A 37 4.68 28.71 1.75
C SER A 37 5.85 29.69 1.69
N THR A 38 5.59 30.95 1.39
CA THR A 38 6.65 31.99 1.39
C THR A 38 7.38 32.04 2.72
N ALA A 39 6.67 31.88 3.85
CA ALA A 39 7.27 31.82 5.17
C ALA A 39 8.20 30.61 5.33
N GLN A 40 7.79 29.43 4.85
CA GLN A 40 8.63 28.23 4.88
C GLN A 40 9.87 28.38 4.00
N MET A 41 9.74 28.96 2.80
CA MET A 41 10.87 29.21 1.90
C MET A 41 11.89 30.18 2.53
N VAL A 42 11.42 31.29 3.10
CA VAL A 42 12.28 32.26 3.78
C VAL A 42 12.98 31.62 4.98
N THR A 43 12.25 30.82 5.77
CA THR A 43 12.82 30.14 6.95
C THR A 43 13.90 29.13 6.55
N LEU A 44 13.62 28.29 5.54
CA LEU A 44 14.58 27.30 5.05
C LEU A 44 15.79 27.97 4.40
N GLY A 45 15.58 29.05 3.64
CA GLY A 45 16.66 29.86 3.08
C GLY A 45 17.55 30.47 4.16
N GLY A 46 16.94 31.03 5.22
CA GLY A 46 17.66 31.56 6.37
C GLY A 46 18.47 30.48 7.10
N LEU A 47 17.89 29.30 7.31
CA LEU A 47 18.57 28.16 7.92
C LEU A 47 19.76 27.69 7.06
N ALA A 48 19.58 27.61 5.75
CA ALA A 48 20.65 27.22 4.83
C ALA A 48 21.83 28.21 4.86
N ILE A 49 21.53 29.52 4.87
CA ILE A 49 22.54 30.57 5.01
C ILE A 49 23.24 30.48 6.37
N ALA A 50 22.51 30.23 7.46
CA ALA A 50 23.09 30.06 8.78
C ALA A 50 24.04 28.85 8.85
N VAL A 51 23.62 27.71 8.30
CA VAL A 51 24.47 26.49 8.22
C VAL A 51 25.70 26.74 7.36
N LEU A 52 25.56 27.39 6.20
CA LEU A 52 26.68 27.73 5.32
C LEU A 52 27.65 28.69 6.01
N THR A 53 27.13 29.72 6.68
CA THR A 53 27.95 30.66 7.45
C THR A 53 28.71 29.95 8.57
N LEU A 54 28.06 29.01 9.27
CA LEU A 54 28.70 28.22 10.31
C LEU A 54 29.77 27.28 9.74
N ALA A 55 29.51 26.65 8.60
CA ALA A 55 30.47 25.80 7.90
C ALA A 55 31.74 26.58 7.50
N LEU A 56 31.58 27.82 7.02
CA LEU A 56 32.69 28.66 6.57
C LEU A 56 33.45 29.35 7.72
N THR A 57 32.77 29.72 8.80
CA THR A 57 33.36 30.50 9.90
C THR A 57 33.76 29.67 11.11
N ARG A 58 33.03 28.59 11.43
CA ARG A 58 33.24 27.72 12.60
C ARG A 58 32.90 26.25 12.31
N PRO A 59 33.67 25.56 11.44
CA PRO A 59 33.39 24.18 11.05
C PRO A 59 33.41 23.19 12.22
N SER A 60 34.22 23.42 13.26
CA SER A 60 34.25 22.57 14.47
C SER A 60 32.92 22.60 15.23
N LEU A 61 32.33 23.79 15.41
CA LEU A 61 31.03 23.95 16.06
C LEU A 61 29.92 23.27 15.26
N LEU A 62 29.91 23.41 13.92
CA LEU A 62 28.98 22.69 13.07
C LEU A 62 29.11 21.17 13.23
N ALA A 63 30.34 20.64 13.21
CA ALA A 63 30.60 19.22 13.39
C ALA A 63 30.13 18.72 14.77
N GLU A 64 30.33 19.48 15.84
CA GLU A 64 29.82 19.16 17.18
C GLU A 64 28.29 19.14 17.24
N LEU A 65 27.62 20.13 16.63
CA LEU A 65 26.16 20.16 16.54
C LEU A 65 25.64 18.95 15.76
N CYS A 66 26.24 18.62 14.62
CA CYS A 66 25.88 17.44 13.84
C CYS A 66 26.08 16.15 14.66
N ARG A 67 27.21 16.01 15.36
CA ARG A 67 27.52 14.85 16.20
C ARG A 67 26.50 14.68 17.33
N TRP A 68 26.20 15.75 18.07
CA TRP A 68 25.23 15.69 19.16
C TRP A 68 23.81 15.43 18.65
N THR A 69 23.41 16.07 17.56
CA THR A 69 22.11 15.82 16.92
C THR A 69 21.97 14.36 16.50
N PHE A 70 23.00 13.81 15.85
CA PHE A 70 23.04 12.39 15.50
C PHE A 70 22.98 11.48 16.74
N MET A 71 23.77 11.76 17.77
CA MET A 71 23.81 10.94 18.99
C MET A 71 22.47 10.94 19.73
N VAL A 72 21.83 12.11 19.86
CA VAL A 72 20.51 12.25 20.50
C VAL A 72 19.45 11.53 19.67
N GLY A 73 19.46 11.69 18.35
CA GLY A 73 18.54 10.99 17.44
C GLY A 73 18.71 9.47 17.49
N PHE A 74 19.96 8.99 17.49
CA PHE A 74 20.29 7.57 17.63
C PHE A 74 19.80 7.01 18.97
N LEU A 75 20.10 7.69 20.08
CA LEU A 75 19.67 7.26 21.41
C LEU A 75 18.15 7.23 21.54
N LEU A 76 17.45 8.26 21.03
CA LEU A 76 16.00 8.30 21.03
C LEU A 76 15.41 7.13 20.24
N SER A 77 15.94 6.86 19.04
CA SER A 77 15.53 5.71 18.22
C SER A 77 15.75 4.39 18.95
N ALA A 78 16.92 4.20 19.58
CA ALA A 78 17.24 3.00 20.35
C ALA A 78 16.31 2.81 21.55
N VAL A 79 16.01 3.88 22.30
CA VAL A 79 15.08 3.85 23.44
C VAL A 79 13.67 3.52 22.99
N ILE A 80 13.20 4.09 21.88
CA ILE A 80 11.88 3.78 21.31
C ILE A 80 11.79 2.31 20.90
N LYS A 81 12.79 1.80 20.17
CA LYS A 81 12.85 0.38 19.76
C LYS A 81 12.88 -0.54 20.98
N LEU A 82 13.65 -0.19 22.02
CA LEU A 82 13.72 -0.96 23.26
C LEU A 82 12.38 -0.94 24.01
N ALA A 83 11.75 0.23 24.16
CA ALA A 83 10.43 0.35 24.79
C ALA A 83 9.35 -0.43 24.02
N ALA A 84 9.43 -0.46 22.69
CA ALA A 84 8.53 -1.24 21.85
C ALA A 84 8.74 -2.75 22.10
N ALA A 85 9.98 -3.21 22.14
CA ALA A 85 10.34 -4.60 22.43
C ALA A 85 9.91 -5.04 23.85
N CYS A 86 9.99 -4.15 24.83
CA CYS A 86 9.56 -4.41 26.21
C CYS A 86 8.03 -4.32 26.41
N THR A 87 7.26 -3.95 25.38
CA THR A 87 5.81 -3.88 25.44
C THR A 87 5.19 -4.68 24.29
N PRO A 88 5.36 -6.02 24.27
CA PRO A 88 4.88 -6.85 23.17
C PRO A 88 3.36 -6.80 23.05
N ARG A 89 2.88 -6.83 21.81
CA ARG A 89 1.44 -6.90 21.52
C ARG A 89 0.91 -8.28 21.89
N VAL A 90 -0.16 -8.33 22.68
CA VAL A 90 -0.96 -9.54 22.83
C VAL A 90 -1.74 -9.75 21.53
N ILE A 91 -1.47 -10.84 20.84
CA ILE A 91 -2.20 -11.20 19.61
C ILE A 91 -3.53 -11.83 20.04
N VAL A 92 -4.60 -11.04 19.92
CA VAL A 92 -5.97 -11.56 19.99
C VAL A 92 -6.47 -11.68 18.55
N THR A 93 -6.74 -12.91 18.13
CA THR A 93 -7.35 -13.21 16.84
C THR A 93 -8.84 -13.40 17.07
N PRO A 94 -9.71 -12.57 16.48
CA PRO A 94 -11.15 -12.80 16.53
C PRO A 94 -11.49 -14.17 15.93
N PRO A 95 -12.64 -14.76 16.28
CA PRO A 95 -13.12 -15.98 15.63
C PRO A 95 -13.19 -15.81 14.12
N ASP A 96 -12.84 -16.86 13.37
CA ASP A 96 -13.00 -16.87 11.91
C ASP A 96 -14.50 -16.83 11.57
N PRO A 97 -14.99 -15.79 10.85
CA PRO A 97 -16.38 -15.70 10.48
C PRO A 97 -16.79 -16.81 9.50
N GLU A 98 -18.06 -17.19 9.55
CA GLU A 98 -18.66 -18.05 8.52
C GLU A 98 -18.70 -17.33 7.15
N ASP A 99 -18.74 -18.11 6.07
CA ASP A 99 -18.63 -17.58 4.70
C ASP A 99 -19.77 -16.61 4.33
N ASP A 100 -20.94 -16.77 4.93
CA ASP A 100 -22.11 -15.93 4.70
C ASP A 100 -22.01 -14.55 5.38
N ALA A 101 -21.28 -14.48 6.50
CA ALA A 101 -21.00 -13.28 7.27
C ALA A 101 -19.86 -12.43 6.69
N LEU A 102 -19.04 -13.01 5.79
CA LEU A 102 -17.93 -12.29 5.16
C LEU A 102 -18.42 -11.19 4.21
N PRO A 103 -17.91 -9.94 4.28
CA PRO A 103 -18.30 -8.88 3.35
C PRO A 103 -17.79 -9.15 1.92
N VAL A 104 -18.28 -8.41 0.93
CA VAL A 104 -17.59 -8.38 -0.38
C VAL A 104 -16.22 -7.70 -0.17
N TYR A 105 -15.17 -8.29 -0.76
CA TYR A 105 -13.79 -7.84 -0.63
C TYR A 105 -13.23 -7.50 -2.01
N THR A 106 -12.69 -6.29 -2.18
CA THR A 106 -11.94 -5.90 -3.39
C THR A 106 -10.43 -5.89 -3.11
N VAL A 107 -9.67 -6.61 -3.93
CA VAL A 107 -8.21 -6.55 -3.99
C VAL A 107 -7.84 -5.70 -5.18
N ILE A 108 -6.94 -4.73 -5.00
CA ILE A 108 -6.38 -3.90 -6.06
C ILE A 108 -4.89 -4.19 -6.19
N CYS A 109 -4.48 -4.61 -7.38
CA CYS A 109 -3.08 -4.81 -7.74
C CYS A 109 -2.75 -3.84 -8.88
N PRO A 110 -2.10 -2.69 -8.61
CA PRO A 110 -1.57 -1.81 -9.64
C PRO A 110 -0.25 -2.37 -10.18
N LEU A 111 -0.10 -2.45 -11.50
CA LEU A 111 1.15 -2.91 -12.12
C LEU A 111 1.66 -1.94 -13.19
N PHE A 112 2.98 -1.81 -13.28
CA PHE A 112 3.65 -1.03 -14.33
C PHE A 112 5.02 -1.59 -14.69
N HIS A 113 5.16 -2.04 -15.94
CA HIS A 113 6.34 -2.71 -16.49
C HIS A 113 6.71 -4.04 -15.78
N GLU A 114 5.70 -4.83 -15.46
CA GLU A 114 5.78 -6.01 -14.58
C GLU A 114 5.25 -7.29 -15.26
N ALA A 115 5.41 -7.38 -16.59
CA ALA A 115 4.95 -8.54 -17.38
C ALA A 115 5.45 -9.90 -16.86
N SER A 116 6.64 -9.95 -16.26
CA SER A 116 7.25 -11.19 -15.78
C SER A 116 6.59 -11.77 -14.52
N VAL A 117 5.93 -10.95 -13.70
CA VAL A 117 5.30 -11.40 -12.44
C VAL A 117 3.81 -11.74 -12.60
N ALA A 118 3.22 -11.52 -13.79
CA ALA A 118 1.79 -11.69 -14.02
C ALA A 118 1.27 -13.09 -13.67
N ALA A 119 1.99 -14.14 -14.06
CA ALA A 119 1.59 -15.52 -13.81
C ALA A 119 1.63 -15.87 -12.31
N GLU A 120 2.72 -15.47 -11.65
CA GLU A 120 2.92 -15.69 -10.21
C GLU A 120 1.88 -14.92 -9.38
N LEU A 121 1.59 -13.67 -9.74
CA LEU A 121 0.56 -12.87 -9.08
C LEU A 121 -0.82 -13.54 -9.17
N VAL A 122 -1.21 -14.01 -10.37
CA VAL A 122 -2.50 -14.70 -10.54
C VAL A 122 -2.56 -15.97 -9.70
N GLU A 123 -1.46 -16.71 -9.60
CA GLU A 123 -1.37 -17.88 -8.73
C GLU A 123 -1.52 -17.50 -7.25
N ASN A 124 -0.75 -16.51 -6.79
CA ASN A 124 -0.74 -16.02 -5.41
C ASN A 124 -2.14 -15.57 -4.97
N LEU A 125 -2.82 -14.77 -5.80
CA LEU A 125 -4.19 -14.29 -5.55
C LEU A 125 -5.21 -15.44 -5.60
N SER A 126 -4.98 -16.44 -6.43
CA SER A 126 -5.84 -17.63 -6.48
C SER A 126 -5.73 -18.49 -5.23
N ARG A 127 -4.65 -18.39 -4.45
CA ARG A 127 -4.50 -19.11 -3.16
C ARG A 127 -5.22 -18.44 -2.00
N LEU A 128 -5.77 -17.23 -2.16
CA LEU A 128 -6.55 -16.56 -1.12
C LEU A 128 -7.78 -17.39 -0.74
N HIS A 129 -7.93 -17.67 0.56
CA HIS A 129 -9.06 -18.39 1.14
C HIS A 129 -10.22 -17.42 1.40
N TYR A 130 -10.95 -17.08 0.34
CA TYR A 130 -12.14 -16.23 0.42
C TYR A 130 -13.23 -16.75 -0.52
N PRO A 131 -14.53 -16.64 -0.17
CA PRO A 131 -15.62 -17.04 -1.07
C PRO A 131 -15.51 -16.31 -2.41
N ARG A 132 -15.49 -17.06 -3.52
CA ARG A 132 -15.19 -16.51 -4.86
C ARG A 132 -16.29 -15.61 -5.41
N ASP A 133 -17.51 -15.78 -4.94
CA ASP A 133 -18.66 -14.92 -5.18
C ASP A 133 -18.59 -13.58 -4.42
N ARG A 134 -17.75 -13.50 -3.39
CA ARG A 134 -17.53 -12.30 -2.57
C ARG A 134 -16.15 -11.68 -2.75
N LEU A 135 -15.31 -12.25 -3.59
CA LEU A 135 -13.98 -11.74 -3.91
C LEU A 135 -14.01 -11.03 -5.27
N GLN A 136 -13.46 -9.83 -5.31
CA GLN A 136 -13.15 -9.12 -6.55
C GLN A 136 -11.66 -8.79 -6.55
N VAL A 137 -10.96 -9.07 -7.64
CA VAL A 137 -9.58 -8.67 -7.86
C VAL A 137 -9.55 -7.76 -9.08
N LEU A 138 -8.96 -6.58 -8.91
CA LEU A 138 -8.75 -5.58 -9.95
C LEU A 138 -7.25 -5.46 -10.23
N ILE A 139 -6.84 -5.95 -11.40
CA ILE A 139 -5.48 -5.76 -11.93
C ILE A 139 -5.48 -4.45 -12.71
N ALA A 140 -4.87 -3.40 -12.16
CA ALA A 140 -4.85 -2.07 -12.77
C ALA A 140 -3.57 -1.87 -13.58
N LEU A 141 -3.69 -1.80 -14.90
CA LEU A 141 -2.57 -1.68 -15.83
C LEU A 141 -2.60 -0.32 -16.54
N GLU A 142 -1.45 0.34 -16.66
CA GLU A 142 -1.34 1.56 -17.45
C GLU A 142 -1.59 1.30 -18.94
N ALA A 143 -2.34 2.20 -19.60
CA ALA A 143 -2.67 2.07 -21.03
C ALA A 143 -1.44 1.96 -21.95
N SER A 144 -0.31 2.54 -21.55
CA SER A 144 0.95 2.48 -22.31
C SER A 144 1.74 1.19 -22.13
N ASP A 145 1.40 0.36 -21.12
CA ASP A 145 2.17 -0.84 -20.79
C ASP A 145 1.67 -2.08 -21.53
N HIS A 146 1.89 -2.08 -22.85
CA HIS A 146 1.41 -3.15 -23.74
C HIS A 146 1.99 -4.53 -23.42
N ALA A 147 3.23 -4.58 -22.89
CA ALA A 147 3.87 -5.85 -22.55
C ALA A 147 3.15 -6.55 -21.39
N THR A 148 2.85 -5.82 -20.31
CA THR A 148 2.13 -6.38 -19.16
C THR A 148 0.67 -6.70 -19.54
N GLN A 149 0.02 -5.85 -20.34
CA GLN A 149 -1.32 -6.14 -20.86
C GLN A 149 -1.36 -7.45 -21.66
N ALA A 150 -0.40 -7.67 -22.56
CA ALA A 150 -0.30 -8.92 -23.33
C ALA A 150 -0.06 -10.14 -22.42
N ALA A 151 0.75 -9.99 -21.36
CA ALA A 151 0.98 -11.05 -20.39
C ALA A 151 -0.32 -11.49 -19.69
N PHE A 152 -1.16 -10.55 -19.23
CA PHE A 152 -2.45 -10.90 -18.62
C PHE A 152 -3.47 -11.45 -19.62
N GLN A 153 -3.45 -10.99 -20.87
CA GLN A 153 -4.33 -11.53 -21.92
C GLN A 153 -4.04 -12.99 -22.26
N ALA A 154 -2.78 -13.42 -22.11
CA ALA A 154 -2.37 -14.79 -22.38
C ALA A 154 -2.70 -15.77 -21.23
N LEU A 155 -3.07 -15.26 -20.05
CA LEU A 155 -3.32 -16.08 -18.87
C LEU A 155 -4.80 -16.49 -18.75
N PRO A 156 -5.09 -17.72 -18.29
CA PRO A 156 -6.44 -18.14 -17.95
C PRO A 156 -6.87 -17.50 -16.63
N LEU A 157 -7.48 -16.31 -16.69
CA LEU A 157 -7.91 -15.59 -15.49
C LEU A 157 -9.20 -16.17 -14.88
N PRO A 158 -9.23 -16.44 -13.56
CA PRO A 158 -10.47 -16.74 -12.85
C PRO A 158 -11.49 -15.62 -12.95
N THR A 159 -12.78 -15.94 -12.82
CA THR A 159 -13.89 -14.97 -12.99
C THR A 159 -13.87 -13.82 -11.99
N PHE A 160 -13.27 -14.00 -10.82
CA PHE A 160 -13.13 -12.95 -9.82
C PHE A 160 -11.98 -11.98 -10.13
N ILE A 161 -11.08 -12.30 -11.07
CA ILE A 161 -9.97 -11.44 -11.49
C ILE A 161 -10.36 -10.68 -12.76
N GLN A 162 -10.28 -9.35 -12.70
CA GLN A 162 -10.62 -8.43 -13.78
C GLN A 162 -9.42 -7.52 -14.08
N VAL A 163 -9.11 -7.36 -15.36
CA VAL A 163 -8.08 -6.42 -15.81
C VAL A 163 -8.74 -5.09 -16.14
N LEU A 164 -8.24 -4.02 -15.52
CA LEU A 164 -8.64 -2.64 -15.72
C LEU A 164 -7.50 -1.88 -16.40
N ILE A 165 -7.79 -1.25 -17.53
CA ILE A 165 -6.81 -0.38 -18.21
C ILE A 165 -7.00 1.05 -17.71
N VAL A 166 -6.01 1.54 -16.96
CA VAL A 166 -5.96 2.90 -16.47
C VAL A 166 -5.72 3.85 -17.65
N PRO A 167 -6.62 4.83 -17.90
CA PRO A 167 -6.47 5.78 -19.00
C PRO A 167 -5.13 6.51 -18.96
N PRO A 168 -4.62 6.96 -20.13
CA PRO A 168 -3.40 7.77 -20.21
C PRO A 168 -3.48 9.00 -19.31
N GLY A 169 -2.42 9.26 -18.55
CA GLY A 169 -2.31 10.40 -17.66
C GLY A 169 -0.88 10.59 -17.17
N SER A 170 -0.59 11.75 -16.57
CA SER A 170 0.70 12.06 -15.96
C SER A 170 0.50 12.65 -14.57
N PRO A 171 1.25 12.21 -13.54
CA PRO A 171 2.27 11.17 -13.59
C PRO A 171 1.68 9.74 -13.58
N GLN A 172 2.38 8.76 -14.16
CA GLN A 172 2.05 7.32 -14.08
C GLN A 172 2.58 6.77 -12.77
N THR A 173 1.71 6.69 -11.75
CA THR A 173 2.10 6.35 -10.39
C THR A 173 1.11 5.38 -9.77
N LYS A 174 1.61 4.56 -8.84
CA LYS A 174 0.80 3.62 -8.06
C LYS A 174 -0.46 4.25 -7.45
N PRO A 175 -0.40 5.43 -6.78
CA PRO A 175 -1.60 6.06 -6.23
C PRO A 175 -2.64 6.42 -7.30
N ARG A 176 -2.23 6.87 -8.50
CA ARG A 176 -3.17 7.19 -9.58
C ARG A 176 -3.90 5.93 -10.06
N ALA A 177 -3.17 4.86 -10.32
CA ALA A 177 -3.73 3.59 -10.75
C ALA A 177 -4.70 3.02 -9.70
N CYS A 178 -4.33 3.11 -8.42
CA CYS A 178 -5.20 2.71 -7.30
C CYS A 178 -6.49 3.54 -7.24
N ASN A 179 -6.39 4.87 -7.34
CA ASN A 179 -7.56 5.76 -7.33
C ASN A 179 -8.53 5.43 -8.46
N HIS A 180 -8.00 5.18 -9.67
CA HIS A 180 -8.84 4.77 -10.78
C HIS A 180 -9.50 3.40 -10.52
N ALA A 181 -8.76 2.43 -9.99
CA ALA A 181 -9.31 1.12 -9.66
C ALA A 181 -10.36 1.16 -8.54
N LEU A 182 -10.22 2.08 -7.58
CA LEU A 182 -11.18 2.29 -6.50
C LEU A 182 -12.58 2.67 -7.02
N GLU A 183 -12.68 3.39 -8.13
CA GLU A 183 -13.97 3.70 -8.78
C GLU A 183 -14.75 2.45 -9.23
N TRP A 184 -14.06 1.32 -9.37
CA TRP A 184 -14.63 0.03 -9.79
C TRP A 184 -14.73 -0.99 -8.65
N ALA A 185 -14.23 -0.65 -7.47
CA ALA A 185 -14.30 -1.49 -6.28
C ALA A 185 -15.76 -1.64 -5.84
N ARG A 186 -16.14 -2.86 -5.47
CA ARG A 186 -17.49 -3.20 -5.01
C ARG A 186 -17.52 -3.74 -3.59
N GLY A 187 -16.35 -3.99 -3.02
CA GLY A 187 -16.20 -4.52 -1.67
C GLY A 187 -16.49 -3.47 -0.62
N GLY A 188 -17.12 -3.91 0.49
CA GLY A 188 -17.16 -3.12 1.72
C GLY A 188 -15.79 -3.09 2.41
N LEU A 189 -14.88 -3.98 2.01
CA LEU A 189 -13.46 -3.95 2.37
C LEU A 189 -12.60 -3.90 1.10
N VAL A 190 -11.51 -3.15 1.17
CA VAL A 190 -10.54 -3.01 0.07
C VAL A 190 -9.13 -3.28 0.57
N VAL A 191 -8.29 -3.93 -0.24
CA VAL A 191 -6.85 -4.07 0.04
C VAL A 191 -6.03 -3.77 -1.21
N ILE A 192 -4.85 -3.20 -1.02
CA ILE A 192 -3.87 -2.96 -2.08
C ILE A 192 -2.73 -3.95 -1.92
N TYR A 193 -2.40 -4.71 -2.97
CA TYR A 193 -1.20 -5.55 -3.04
C TYR A 193 -0.26 -5.06 -4.14
N ASP A 194 1.05 -5.21 -3.92
CA ASP A 194 2.08 -5.06 -4.94
C ASP A 194 2.14 -6.28 -5.86
N ALA A 195 2.82 -6.15 -7.00
CA ALA A 195 2.83 -7.16 -8.05
C ALA A 195 3.58 -8.44 -7.64
N GLU A 196 4.58 -8.28 -6.78
CA GLU A 196 5.42 -9.32 -6.21
C GLU A 196 4.87 -9.95 -4.92
N ASP A 197 3.74 -9.45 -4.40
CA ASP A 197 3.25 -9.94 -3.12
C ASP A 197 2.71 -11.37 -3.19
N ALA A 198 3.04 -12.13 -2.15
CA ALA A 198 2.49 -13.45 -1.87
C ALA A 198 1.68 -13.40 -0.56
N PRO A 199 0.45 -12.84 -0.56
CA PRO A 199 -0.34 -12.70 0.65
C PRO A 199 -0.67 -14.06 1.27
N HIS A 200 -0.69 -14.12 2.61
CA HIS A 200 -1.08 -15.32 3.32
C HIS A 200 -2.53 -15.72 2.95
N PRO A 201 -2.84 -16.99 2.69
CA PRO A 201 -4.16 -17.43 2.23
C PRO A 201 -5.33 -16.92 3.10
N GLY A 202 -5.15 -16.90 4.42
CA GLY A 202 -6.17 -16.44 5.38
C GLY A 202 -6.21 -14.93 5.64
N GLN A 203 -5.35 -14.12 5.01
CA GLN A 203 -5.17 -12.70 5.37
C GLN A 203 -6.47 -11.88 5.25
N LEU A 204 -7.25 -12.10 4.19
CA LEU A 204 -8.51 -11.38 3.97
C LEU A 204 -9.56 -11.72 5.04
N ARG A 205 -9.67 -12.99 5.44
CA ARG A 205 -10.61 -13.42 6.49
C ARG A 205 -10.22 -12.83 7.83
N GLU A 206 -8.94 -12.84 8.17
CA GLU A 206 -8.44 -12.23 9.40
C GLU A 206 -8.72 -10.72 9.43
N ALA A 207 -8.47 -10.00 8.33
CA ALA A 207 -8.79 -8.59 8.22
C ALA A 207 -10.29 -8.33 8.39
N ALA A 208 -11.13 -9.12 7.74
CA ALA A 208 -12.59 -9.03 7.88
C ALA A 208 -13.05 -9.27 9.32
N ALA A 209 -12.52 -10.31 9.98
CA ALA A 209 -12.82 -10.64 11.37
C ALA A 209 -12.40 -9.52 12.34
N ARG A 210 -11.23 -8.92 12.12
CA ARG A 210 -10.75 -7.76 12.89
C ARG A 210 -11.61 -6.54 12.69
N PHE A 211 -11.98 -6.19 11.45
CA PHE A 211 -12.90 -5.09 11.20
C PHE A 211 -14.28 -5.31 11.83
N ALA A 212 -14.76 -6.55 11.91
CA ALA A 212 -16.03 -6.86 12.55
C ALA A 212 -15.97 -6.79 14.10
N ALA A 213 -14.83 -7.10 14.69
CA ALA A 213 -14.65 -7.13 16.14
C ALA A 213 -14.20 -5.78 16.76
N GLU A 214 -13.52 -4.95 15.97
CA GLU A 214 -12.96 -3.67 16.42
C GLU A 214 -13.96 -2.52 16.26
N ARG A 215 -13.58 -1.35 16.81
CA ARG A 215 -14.40 -0.15 16.80
C ARG A 215 -14.72 0.34 15.38
N GLU A 216 -15.85 1.03 15.22
CA GLU A 216 -16.28 1.58 13.94
C GLU A 216 -15.32 2.64 13.36
N ASP A 217 -14.50 3.29 14.20
CA ASP A 217 -13.51 4.30 13.80
C ASP A 217 -12.17 3.71 13.31
N LEU A 218 -12.01 2.38 13.29
CA LEU A 218 -10.86 1.73 12.70
C LEU A 218 -10.86 1.89 11.17
N ALA A 219 -10.01 2.79 10.67
CA ALA A 219 -9.94 3.11 9.25
C ALA A 219 -9.07 2.15 8.42
N CYS A 220 -7.99 1.62 9.00
CA CYS A 220 -7.01 0.81 8.28
C CYS A 220 -6.39 -0.28 9.16
N LEU A 221 -6.22 -1.47 8.58
CA LEU A 221 -5.39 -2.55 9.11
C LEU A 221 -4.19 -2.75 8.18
N GLN A 222 -2.98 -2.64 8.72
CA GLN A 222 -1.74 -2.96 8.01
C GLN A 222 -1.30 -4.37 8.38
N ALA A 223 -1.17 -5.26 7.40
CA ALA A 223 -0.51 -6.56 7.60
C ALA A 223 1.02 -6.39 7.61
N PRO A 224 1.77 -7.19 8.38
CA PRO A 224 3.22 -7.12 8.40
C PRO A 224 3.83 -7.62 7.08
N LEU A 225 4.82 -6.92 6.56
CA LEU A 225 5.61 -7.36 5.41
C LEU A 225 6.78 -8.23 5.89
N ARG A 226 6.92 -9.41 5.28
CA ARG A 226 8.03 -10.33 5.54
C ARG A 226 8.81 -10.52 4.25
N ILE A 227 10.09 -10.19 4.32
CA ILE A 227 11.01 -10.43 3.21
C ILE A 227 11.35 -11.92 3.17
N GLU A 228 11.35 -12.49 1.97
CA GLU A 228 11.79 -13.87 1.76
C GLU A 228 13.26 -14.06 2.19
N ALA A 229 13.54 -15.19 2.84
CA ALA A 229 14.86 -15.48 3.36
C ALA A 229 15.85 -15.82 2.25
N ASP A 230 16.88 -14.99 2.13
CA ASP A 230 17.92 -15.08 1.11
C ASP A 230 19.23 -15.72 1.64
N ARG A 231 19.32 -15.99 2.95
CA ARG A 231 20.45 -16.64 3.67
C ARG A 231 21.83 -15.99 3.47
N ARG A 232 21.89 -14.84 2.81
CA ARG A 232 23.06 -13.96 2.72
C ARG A 232 22.99 -12.97 3.87
N PHE A 233 24.14 -12.60 4.42
CA PHE A 233 24.22 -11.66 5.54
C PHE A 233 23.35 -10.41 5.32
N ILE A 234 23.46 -9.77 4.15
CA ILE A 234 22.68 -8.56 3.81
C ILE A 234 21.18 -8.86 3.72
N GLY A 235 20.79 -9.98 3.11
CA GLY A 235 19.40 -10.40 3.00
C GLY A 235 18.77 -10.65 4.36
N ASP A 236 19.50 -11.32 5.26
CA ASP A 236 19.04 -11.58 6.63
C ASP A 236 18.95 -10.28 7.46
N GLN A 237 19.90 -9.34 7.30
CA GLN A 237 19.80 -8.02 7.95
C GLN A 237 18.58 -7.24 7.45
N PHE A 238 18.29 -7.30 6.14
CA PHE A 238 17.15 -6.62 5.55
C PHE A 238 15.82 -7.23 6.03
N ALA A 239 15.71 -8.56 6.07
CA ALA A 239 14.56 -9.25 6.62
C ALA A 239 14.34 -8.93 8.11
N LEU A 240 15.42 -8.85 8.90
CA LEU A 240 15.37 -8.48 10.30
C LEU A 240 14.86 -7.05 10.50
N GLU A 241 15.36 -6.07 9.74
CA GLU A 241 14.90 -4.68 9.87
C GLU A 241 13.41 -4.55 9.52
N TYR A 242 12.92 -5.29 8.51
CA TYR A 242 11.48 -5.35 8.20
C TYR A 242 10.67 -5.99 9.32
N ALA A 243 11.13 -7.10 9.90
CA ALA A 243 10.47 -7.72 11.04
C ALA A 243 10.39 -6.77 12.24
N VAL A 244 11.48 -6.05 12.55
CA VAL A 244 11.50 -5.03 13.61
C VAL A 244 10.50 -3.90 13.30
N GLN A 245 10.46 -3.41 12.06
CA GLN A 245 9.57 -2.34 11.66
C GLN A 245 8.09 -2.74 11.77
N PHE A 246 7.70 -3.86 11.16
CA PHE A 246 6.30 -4.26 11.01
C PHE A 246 5.74 -5.08 12.18
N GLU A 247 6.57 -5.86 12.87
CA GLU A 247 6.10 -6.73 13.96
C GLU A 247 6.34 -6.14 15.34
N VAL A 248 7.25 -5.18 15.49
CA VAL A 248 7.60 -4.56 16.78
C VAL A 248 7.24 -3.08 16.83
N LEU A 249 7.82 -2.27 15.94
CA LEU A 249 7.73 -0.82 16.04
C LEU A 249 6.34 -0.29 15.67
N GLN A 250 5.81 -0.63 14.49
CA GLN A 250 4.47 -0.17 14.08
C GLN A 250 3.36 -0.59 15.07
N PRO A 251 3.29 -1.85 15.53
CA PRO A 251 2.31 -2.25 16.54
C PRO A 251 2.45 -1.50 17.87
N ALA A 252 3.66 -1.13 18.27
CA ALA A 252 3.89 -0.32 19.46
C ALA A 252 3.43 1.13 19.26
N LEU A 253 3.79 1.76 18.14
CA LEU A 253 3.35 3.12 17.81
C LEU A 253 1.82 3.21 17.74
N ALA A 254 1.16 2.24 17.10
CA ALA A 254 -0.31 2.16 17.05
C ALA A 254 -0.94 2.08 18.45
N ARG A 255 -0.39 1.24 19.34
CA ARG A 255 -0.85 1.13 20.74
C ARG A 255 -0.59 2.40 21.56
N TRP A 256 0.48 3.12 21.28
CA TRP A 256 0.81 4.37 21.97
C TRP A 256 0.06 5.58 21.40
N GLY A 257 -0.80 5.39 20.38
CA GLY A 257 -1.52 6.47 19.73
C GLY A 257 -0.59 7.44 19.00
N LEU A 258 0.60 6.98 18.60
CA LEU A 258 1.58 7.78 17.88
C LEU A 258 1.42 7.60 16.37
N PRO A 259 1.77 8.62 15.55
CA PRO A 259 1.82 8.47 14.12
C PRO A 259 2.82 7.40 13.69
N PHE A 260 2.44 6.59 12.71
CA PHE A 260 3.32 5.63 12.07
C PHE A 260 3.08 5.62 10.55
N PRO A 261 4.11 5.35 9.75
CA PRO A 261 3.94 5.24 8.31
C PRO A 261 3.17 3.96 7.97
N LEU A 262 2.19 4.07 7.08
CA LEU A 262 1.61 2.90 6.41
C LEU A 262 2.58 2.40 5.34
N GLY A 263 2.59 1.09 5.12
CA GLY A 263 3.29 0.47 4.01
C GLY A 263 2.64 0.84 2.67
N GLY A 264 3.30 0.50 1.57
CA GLY A 264 2.71 0.65 0.23
C GLY A 264 1.69 -0.44 -0.12
N THR A 265 1.68 -1.54 0.62
CA THR A 265 0.92 -2.76 0.33
C THR A 265 0.35 -3.38 1.61
N SER A 266 -0.61 -4.29 1.47
CA SER A 266 -1.29 -5.03 2.52
C SER A 266 -1.93 -4.11 3.55
N ASN A 267 -2.41 -2.97 3.06
CA ASN A 267 -3.29 -2.06 3.78
C ASN A 267 -4.73 -2.42 3.43
N HIS A 268 -5.47 -2.83 4.44
CA HIS A 268 -6.88 -3.14 4.34
C HIS A 268 -7.67 -1.93 4.85
N PHE A 269 -8.65 -1.49 4.07
CA PHE A 269 -9.50 -0.35 4.35
C PHE A 269 -10.95 -0.78 4.40
N ARG A 270 -11.74 -0.05 5.18
CA ARG A 270 -13.21 -0.09 5.12
C ARG A 270 -13.69 0.92 4.08
N GLY A 271 -14.52 0.46 3.15
CA GLY A 271 -15.17 1.28 2.12
C GLY A 271 -16.39 2.04 2.61
#